data_AF-A0A250Y1Z6-F1
#
_entry.id   AF-A0A250Y1Z6-F1
#
_cell.length_a   1.000
_cell.length_b   1.000
_cell.length_c   1.000
_cell.angle_alpha   90.00
_cell.angle_beta   90.00
_cell.angle_gamma   90.00
#
_symmetry.space_group_name_H-M   'P 1'
#
loop_
_entity.id
_entity.type
_entity.pdbx_description
1 polymer ?
#
loop_
_entity_poly.entity_id
_entity_poly.type
_entity_poly.pdbx_seq_one_letter_code
_entity_poly.pdbx_strand_id
1 'polypeptide(L)'
;MGRKRGNVEKGWLAKLGPDGAAFLQIPAEEIPAYLSVHRLLRKLLSRYRLPVATRENPVINDCCRGAMLSLATGLAHSGSDLSMLVPEIEDIYSSTYLRPSESPITVEVDCTNPGTRYCWMSTGLYIPGRQIIEVSLPEDAASADLKIQIGCHTDDLTRASKLFRGPLVINRCCLDKPTKSITCLWGGLLYIIVPQSSKLGSVPITVKGAVHAPYYKLGETTQEEWKRRIQEHPGPWGELATDNIILTVPTANLRALENPEPLLRLWDEVMQAVARLGAEPFPLRLPQRIVADVQISVGWMHAGYPIMCHLESVQELINEKLIRTKGLWGPVHELGRNQQRQEWEFPPHTTEATCNLWCVYVHETVLGIPRGRANIALWPPVREKRVRIYLGKGPNVKNWNAWTALETYLQLQEAFGWEPFIRLFTEYRNQTNLPTDNVDKMNLWVKMFSHQVQKNLAPFFEAWAWPIQKEVATSLAYLPEWKENIMKLYLLTQMPH
;
A
#
# COMPACT_ATOMS: atom_id res chain seq x y z
N MET A 1 51.15 2.33 -9.59
CA MET A 1 50.26 1.32 -8.97
C MET A 1 48.99 2.00 -8.48
N GLY A 2 47.99 2.17 -9.35
CA GLY A 2 46.68 2.70 -8.99
C GLY A 2 45.71 1.56 -8.70
N ARG A 3 45.27 1.41 -7.45
CA ARG A 3 44.17 0.52 -7.05
C ARG A 3 43.43 1.08 -5.83
N LYS A 4 42.10 1.20 -5.96
CA LYS A 4 41.07 1.06 -4.91
C LYS A 4 40.81 2.17 -3.86
N ARG A 5 40.93 3.48 -4.14
CA ARG A 5 40.35 4.51 -3.23
C ARG A 5 38.83 4.69 -3.38
N GLY A 6 38.28 4.56 -4.59
CA GLY A 6 36.87 4.87 -4.86
C GLY A 6 35.82 3.90 -4.30
N ASN A 7 36.18 2.70 -3.84
CA ASN A 7 35.20 1.72 -3.31
C ASN A 7 35.00 1.84 -1.79
N VAL A 8 35.99 2.33 -1.06
CA VAL A 8 35.90 2.48 0.40
C VAL A 8 35.05 3.70 0.73
N GLU A 9 35.33 4.85 0.11
CA GLU A 9 34.57 6.11 0.31
C GLU A 9 33.07 5.96 0.02
N LYS A 10 32.69 5.23 -1.04
CA LYS A 10 31.28 4.91 -1.35
C LYS A 10 30.60 4.13 -0.22
N GLY A 11 31.29 3.14 0.36
CA GLY A 11 30.77 2.36 1.48
C GLY A 11 30.56 3.19 2.76
N TRP A 12 31.41 4.18 3.01
CA TRP A 12 31.24 5.12 4.13
C TRP A 12 30.09 6.09 3.90
N LEU A 13 29.97 6.65 2.68
CA LEU A 13 28.88 7.59 2.35
C LEU A 13 27.50 6.93 2.40
N ALA A 14 27.39 5.69 1.94
CA ALA A 14 26.17 4.90 2.02
C ALA A 14 25.70 4.68 3.48
N LYS A 15 26.61 4.68 4.44
CA LYS A 15 26.30 4.59 5.88
C LYS A 15 26.10 5.95 6.53
N LEU A 16 26.91 6.94 6.18
CA LEU A 16 26.91 8.27 6.78
C LEU A 16 25.54 8.95 6.70
N GLY A 17 24.84 8.84 5.57
CA GLY A 17 23.51 9.43 5.39
C GLY A 17 22.49 8.88 6.40
N PRO A 18 22.17 7.57 6.35
CA PRO A 18 21.21 6.96 7.26
C PRO A 18 21.63 7.03 8.75
N ASP A 19 22.88 6.69 9.06
CA ASP A 19 23.36 6.66 10.46
C ASP A 19 23.41 8.08 11.03
N GLY A 20 23.83 9.06 10.23
CA GLY A 20 23.83 10.47 10.62
C GLY A 20 22.41 11.01 10.81
N ALA A 21 21.46 10.66 9.93
CA ALA A 21 20.06 11.06 10.09
C ALA A 21 19.41 10.46 11.35
N ALA A 22 19.77 9.23 11.71
CA ALA A 22 19.34 8.59 12.95
C ALA A 22 19.98 9.24 14.18
N PHE A 23 21.29 9.54 14.13
CA PHE A 23 21.99 10.26 15.20
C PHE A 23 21.33 11.61 15.50
N LEU A 24 20.93 12.36 14.47
CA LEU A 24 20.29 13.67 14.61
C LEU A 24 18.89 13.64 15.24
N GLN A 25 18.28 12.47 15.40
CA GLN A 25 16.96 12.30 16.01
C GLN A 25 17.04 11.81 17.46
N ILE A 26 18.25 11.66 18.02
CA ILE A 26 18.42 11.32 19.44
C ILE A 26 17.95 12.51 20.30
N PRO A 27 17.08 12.30 21.30
CA PRO A 27 16.60 13.36 22.18
C PRO A 27 17.68 13.77 23.19
N ALA A 28 18.69 14.52 22.72
CA ALA A 28 19.87 14.94 23.48
C ALA A 28 20.09 16.46 23.42
N GLU A 29 19.00 17.24 23.40
CA GLU A 29 19.01 18.70 23.20
C GLU A 29 19.81 19.45 24.28
N GLU A 30 19.98 18.88 25.47
CA GLU A 30 20.73 19.49 26.57
C GLU A 30 22.26 19.25 26.47
N ILE A 31 22.73 18.46 25.50
CA ILE A 31 24.15 18.11 25.37
C ILE A 31 24.87 19.11 24.43
N PRO A 32 25.84 19.93 24.92
CA PRO A 32 26.47 20.96 24.10
C PRO A 32 27.22 20.44 22.86
N ALA A 33 27.81 19.25 22.97
CA ALA A 33 28.47 18.58 21.85
C ALA A 33 27.46 18.20 20.75
N TYR A 34 26.29 17.71 21.15
CA TYR A 34 25.20 17.36 20.25
C TYR A 34 24.67 18.59 19.49
N LEU A 35 24.36 19.67 20.22
CA LEU A 35 23.97 20.95 19.63
C LEU A 35 25.03 21.52 18.67
N SER A 36 26.32 21.33 18.99
CA SER A 36 27.42 21.75 18.12
C SER A 36 27.43 20.99 16.80
N VAL A 37 27.15 19.68 16.80
CA VAL A 37 27.05 18.87 15.58
C VAL A 37 25.87 19.33 14.72
N HIS A 38 24.69 19.54 15.32
CA HIS A 38 23.51 20.09 14.61
C HIS A 38 23.82 21.42 13.94
N ARG A 39 24.44 22.36 14.68
CA ARG A 39 24.83 23.67 14.17
C ARG A 39 25.85 23.58 13.04
N LEU A 40 26.86 22.71 13.17
CA LEU A 40 27.89 22.53 12.15
C LEU A 40 27.32 21.93 10.86
N LEU A 41 26.46 20.91 10.98
CA LEU A 41 25.80 20.29 9.83
C LEU A 41 24.84 21.26 9.13
N ARG A 42 24.08 22.04 9.90
CA ARG A 42 23.22 23.11 9.33
C ARG A 42 24.04 24.13 8.54
N LYS A 43 25.18 24.59 9.08
CA LYS A 43 26.11 25.50 8.39
C LYS A 43 26.74 24.87 7.15
N LEU A 44 27.01 23.57 7.18
CA LEU A 44 27.56 22.86 6.03
C LEU A 44 26.51 22.75 4.93
N LEU A 45 25.30 22.30 5.25
CA LEU A 45 24.20 22.15 4.29
C LEU A 45 23.66 23.50 3.78
N SER A 46 23.80 24.60 4.52
CA SER A 46 23.43 25.92 4.00
C SER A 46 24.46 26.49 3.03
N ARG A 47 25.73 26.07 3.13
CA ARG A 47 26.80 26.46 2.18
C ARG A 47 26.69 25.71 0.86
N TYR A 48 26.31 24.44 0.91
CA TYR A 48 26.15 23.58 -0.25
C TYR A 48 24.66 23.39 -0.49
N ARG A 49 24.10 24.09 -1.48
CA ARG A 49 22.67 24.01 -1.82
C ARG A 49 22.16 22.56 -1.79
N LEU A 50 20.96 22.35 -1.24
CA LEU A 50 20.41 21.01 -1.06
C LEU A 50 20.11 20.36 -2.42
N PRO A 51 20.61 19.15 -2.70
CA PRO A 51 20.27 18.44 -3.93
C PRO A 51 18.76 18.28 -4.10
N VAL A 52 18.30 18.32 -5.35
CA VAL A 52 16.92 17.98 -5.70
C VAL A 52 16.97 16.70 -6.51
N ALA A 53 16.36 15.64 -5.98
CA ALA A 53 16.21 14.38 -6.69
C ALA A 53 14.89 14.41 -7.47
N THR A 54 14.97 14.22 -8.78
CA THR A 54 13.81 14.01 -9.65
C THR A 54 14.04 12.79 -10.53
N ARG A 55 13.02 12.38 -11.30
CA ARG A 55 13.15 11.30 -12.28
C ARG A 55 14.13 11.66 -13.40
N GLU A 56 14.12 12.90 -13.85
CA GLU A 56 14.98 13.45 -14.90
C GLU A 56 16.40 13.68 -14.40
N ASN A 57 16.54 14.08 -13.13
CA ASN A 57 17.82 14.36 -12.48
C ASN A 57 17.97 13.50 -11.20
N PRO A 58 18.25 12.19 -11.34
CA PRO A 58 18.35 11.30 -10.21
C PRO A 58 19.61 11.56 -9.38
N VAL A 59 19.48 11.47 -8.05
CA VAL A 59 20.62 11.55 -7.13
C VAL A 59 21.12 10.14 -6.83
N ILE A 60 22.42 9.92 -6.99
CA ILE A 60 23.07 8.69 -6.57
C ILE A 60 23.13 8.68 -5.04
N ASN A 61 22.63 7.62 -4.40
CA ASN A 61 22.48 7.62 -2.94
C ASN A 61 23.82 7.41 -2.19
N ASP A 62 24.73 6.60 -2.74
CA ASP A 62 26.06 6.31 -2.16
C ASP A 62 27.10 7.41 -2.43
N CYS A 63 26.65 8.65 -2.61
CA CYS A 63 27.52 9.82 -2.81
C CYS A 63 27.18 10.96 -1.83
N CYS A 64 28.01 12.01 -1.80
CA CYS A 64 27.82 13.16 -0.92
C CYS A 64 26.42 13.78 -1.05
N ARG A 65 25.86 13.84 -2.27
CA ARG A 65 24.52 14.41 -2.51
C ARG A 65 23.41 13.57 -1.87
N GLY A 66 23.51 12.24 -1.92
CA GLY A 66 22.59 11.34 -1.21
C GLY A 66 22.68 11.50 0.31
N ALA A 67 23.91 11.55 0.84
CA ALA A 67 24.13 11.80 2.27
C ALA A 67 23.54 13.16 2.73
N MET A 68 23.65 14.21 1.90
CA MET A 68 23.05 15.52 2.20
C MET A 68 21.52 15.45 2.32
N LEU A 69 20.83 14.72 1.44
CA LEU A 69 19.38 14.54 1.52
C LEU A 69 18.94 13.87 2.81
N SER A 70 19.64 12.80 3.21
CA SER A 70 19.36 12.08 4.46
C SER A 70 19.63 12.94 5.70
N LEU A 71 20.78 13.63 5.73
CA LEU A 71 21.15 14.51 6.86
C LEU A 71 20.19 15.70 6.98
N ALA A 72 19.78 16.32 5.87
CA ALA A 72 18.79 17.40 5.88
C ALA A 72 17.43 16.92 6.43
N THR A 73 17.01 15.72 6.04
CA THR A 73 15.79 15.08 6.58
C THR A 73 15.91 14.85 8.09
N GLY A 74 17.05 14.33 8.55
CA GLY A 74 17.31 14.12 9.98
C GLY A 74 17.27 15.42 10.79
N LEU A 75 17.87 16.50 10.28
CA LEU A 75 17.78 17.84 10.90
C LEU A 75 16.34 18.36 10.95
N ALA A 76 15.56 18.15 9.88
CA ALA A 76 14.17 18.56 9.85
C ALA A 76 13.34 17.84 10.94
N HIS A 77 13.52 16.53 11.07
CA HIS A 77 12.82 15.73 12.08
C HIS A 77 13.25 16.06 13.50
N SER A 78 14.45 16.59 13.70
CA SER A 78 14.92 17.07 15.00
C SER A 78 14.36 18.46 15.39
N GLY A 79 13.49 19.06 14.57
CA GLY A 79 12.96 20.39 14.81
C GLY A 79 13.93 21.54 14.54
N SER A 80 15.03 21.29 13.81
CA SER A 80 15.97 22.36 13.43
C SER A 80 15.32 23.37 12.48
N ASP A 81 15.56 24.67 12.70
CA ASP A 81 15.21 25.69 11.71
C ASP A 81 15.95 25.44 10.37
N LEU A 82 15.17 25.32 9.29
CA LEU A 82 15.62 25.02 7.93
C LEU A 82 15.62 26.25 7.02
N SER A 83 15.35 27.45 7.54
CA SER A 83 15.32 28.71 6.78
C SER A 83 16.58 28.94 5.92
N MET A 84 17.72 28.39 6.34
CA MET A 84 19.00 28.49 5.64
C MET A 84 19.26 27.38 4.60
N LEU A 85 18.40 26.36 4.50
CA LEU A 85 18.55 25.26 3.54
C LEU A 85 17.90 25.62 2.21
N VAL A 86 18.72 26.07 1.26
CA VAL A 86 18.28 26.46 -0.07
C VAL A 86 18.52 25.30 -1.05
N PRO A 87 17.51 24.84 -1.82
CA PRO A 87 17.69 23.79 -2.82
C PRO A 87 18.56 24.26 -4.00
N GLU A 88 19.19 23.31 -4.71
CA GLU A 88 20.00 23.59 -5.89
C GLU A 88 19.18 24.17 -7.04
N ILE A 89 17.95 23.67 -7.20
CA ILE A 89 16.97 24.07 -8.20
C ILE A 89 15.67 24.38 -7.44
N GLU A 90 14.95 25.42 -7.83
CA GLU A 90 13.58 25.61 -7.35
C GLU A 90 12.74 24.44 -7.86
N ASP A 91 12.36 23.54 -6.97
CA ASP A 91 11.51 22.39 -7.29
C ASP A 91 10.15 22.87 -7.83
N ILE A 92 9.54 22.13 -8.76
CA ILE A 92 8.21 22.41 -9.30
C ILE A 92 7.17 22.47 -8.17
N TYR A 93 7.40 21.74 -7.08
CA TYR A 93 6.58 21.77 -5.85
C TYR A 93 6.92 22.92 -4.90
N SER A 94 7.96 23.70 -5.20
CA SER A 94 8.30 24.97 -4.53
C SER A 94 7.73 26.20 -5.23
N SER A 95 6.86 25.98 -6.21
CA SER A 95 6.12 26.99 -6.97
C SER A 95 5.68 28.19 -6.13
N THR A 96 5.77 29.38 -6.73
CA THR A 96 5.25 30.65 -6.20
C THR A 96 3.76 30.63 -5.86
N TYR A 97 3.02 29.61 -6.28
CA TYR A 97 1.60 29.37 -5.97
C TYR A 97 1.35 28.57 -4.68
N LEU A 98 2.38 27.93 -4.10
CA LEU A 98 2.28 27.24 -2.81
C LEU A 98 2.75 28.14 -1.66
N ARG A 99 2.18 29.34 -1.59
CA ARG A 99 2.41 30.23 -0.45
C ARG A 99 1.55 29.74 0.72
N PRO A 100 2.15 29.51 1.90
CA PRO A 100 1.39 29.20 3.11
C PRO A 100 0.30 30.25 3.32
N SER A 101 -0.90 29.83 3.74
CA SER A 101 -1.96 30.76 4.11
C SER A 101 -1.48 31.62 5.29
N GLU A 102 -1.68 32.94 5.20
CA GLU A 102 -1.40 33.86 6.31
C GLU A 102 -2.33 33.60 7.50
N SER A 103 -3.58 33.18 7.21
CA SER A 103 -4.57 32.81 8.21
C SER A 103 -4.48 31.32 8.55
N PRO A 104 -4.53 30.94 9.84
CA PRO A 104 -4.66 29.54 10.24
C PRO A 104 -5.94 28.91 9.67
N ILE A 105 -5.86 27.62 9.32
CA ILE A 105 -6.99 26.84 8.82
C ILE A 105 -7.42 25.85 9.91
N THR A 106 -8.69 25.87 10.29
CA THR A 106 -9.27 24.91 11.24
C THR A 106 -10.05 23.85 10.48
N VAL A 107 -9.81 22.58 10.79
CA VAL A 107 -10.53 21.42 10.25
C VAL A 107 -11.09 20.58 11.39
N GLU A 108 -12.31 20.10 11.21
CA GLU A 108 -12.91 19.12 12.12
C GLU A 108 -12.45 17.71 11.72
N VAL A 109 -11.85 16.99 12.65
CA VAL A 109 -11.34 15.64 12.41
C VAL A 109 -12.03 14.66 13.36
N ASP A 110 -12.76 13.69 12.81
CA ASP A 110 -13.32 12.60 13.60
C ASP A 110 -12.19 11.70 14.13
N CYS A 111 -11.91 11.82 15.42
CA CYS A 111 -10.91 11.07 16.14
C CYS A 111 -11.53 9.84 16.83
N THR A 112 -12.67 9.34 16.34
CA THR A 112 -13.23 8.05 16.75
C THR A 112 -12.60 6.91 15.96
N ASN A 113 -12.05 5.92 16.65
CA ASN A 113 -11.45 4.75 16.01
C ASN A 113 -11.84 3.48 16.79
N PRO A 114 -12.88 2.74 16.36
CA PRO A 114 -13.27 1.48 17.00
C PRO A 114 -12.34 0.31 16.62
N GLY A 115 -11.34 0.55 15.76
CA GLY A 115 -10.41 -0.46 15.28
C GLY A 115 -9.36 -0.88 16.30
N THR A 116 -8.62 -1.95 15.96
CA THR A 116 -7.54 -2.54 16.78
C THR A 116 -6.15 -2.07 16.36
N ARG A 117 -6.07 -1.01 15.56
CA ARG A 117 -4.82 -0.40 15.06
C ARG A 117 -5.01 1.11 14.91
N TYR A 118 -3.92 1.85 14.85
CA TYR A 118 -3.95 3.27 14.50
C TYR A 118 -4.52 3.46 13.08
N CYS A 119 -5.29 4.53 12.88
CA CYS A 119 -5.84 4.89 11.57
C CYS A 119 -5.44 6.30 11.15
N TRP A 120 -5.46 6.57 9.84
CA TRP A 120 -5.16 7.89 9.29
C TRP A 120 -6.45 8.60 8.91
N MET A 121 -6.63 9.80 9.44
CA MET A 121 -7.71 10.71 9.08
C MET A 121 -7.18 11.76 8.12
N SER A 122 -7.81 11.83 6.94
CA SER A 122 -7.51 12.81 5.90
C SER A 122 -8.04 14.19 6.33
N THR A 123 -7.22 15.23 6.18
CA THR A 123 -7.60 16.60 6.58
C THR A 123 -7.97 17.51 5.41
N GLY A 124 -7.66 17.10 4.17
CA GLY A 124 -7.77 17.98 2.99
C GLY A 124 -6.77 19.14 3.01
N LEU A 125 -5.74 19.10 3.86
CA LEU A 125 -4.68 20.10 3.93
C LEU A 125 -3.36 19.56 3.36
N TYR A 126 -2.59 20.47 2.79
CA TYR A 126 -1.22 20.23 2.36
C TYR A 126 -0.29 21.21 3.07
N ILE A 127 0.86 20.72 3.50
CA ILE A 127 1.92 21.54 4.09
C ILE A 127 2.97 21.80 3.00
N PRO A 128 3.14 23.07 2.56
CA PRO A 128 4.30 23.45 1.77
C PRO A 128 5.62 23.06 2.46
N GLY A 129 6.61 22.66 1.69
CA GLY A 129 7.93 22.30 2.23
C GLY A 129 8.75 23.50 2.70
N ARG A 130 9.84 23.20 3.41
CA ARG A 130 10.83 24.16 3.96
C ARG A 130 10.25 25.25 4.87
N GLN A 131 9.35 24.87 5.76
CA GLN A 131 8.79 25.80 6.75
C GLN A 131 8.56 25.11 8.10
N ILE A 132 8.29 25.93 9.11
CA ILE A 132 7.79 25.48 10.41
C ILE A 132 6.29 25.81 10.44
N ILE A 133 5.47 24.80 10.68
CA ILE A 133 4.04 24.98 10.91
C ILE A 133 3.75 24.99 12.40
N GLU A 134 2.63 25.59 12.78
CA GLU A 134 2.08 25.51 14.13
C GLU A 134 0.75 24.78 14.05
N VAL A 135 0.58 23.78 14.90
CA VAL A 135 -0.65 22.99 15.02
C VAL A 135 -1.20 23.15 16.42
N SER A 136 -2.48 23.47 16.51
CA SER A 136 -3.20 23.63 17.76
C SER A 136 -4.43 22.74 17.83
N LEU A 137 -4.68 22.19 19.01
CA LEU A 137 -5.79 21.31 19.34
C LEU A 137 -6.24 21.52 20.79
N PRO A 138 -7.48 21.16 21.15
CA PRO A 138 -7.95 21.16 22.53
C PRO A 138 -7.05 20.38 23.52
N GLU A 139 -7.05 20.79 24.79
CA GLU A 139 -6.21 20.18 25.84
C GLU A 139 -6.50 18.69 26.09
N ASP A 140 -7.76 18.30 26.03
CA ASP A 140 -8.21 16.92 26.16
C ASP A 140 -7.71 16.06 25.00
N ALA A 141 -7.74 16.59 23.78
CA ALA A 141 -7.21 15.92 22.59
C ALA A 141 -5.67 15.77 22.63
N ALA A 142 -4.95 16.73 23.22
CA ALA A 142 -3.49 16.66 23.38
C ALA A 142 -3.04 15.50 24.29
N SER A 143 -3.93 15.03 25.19
CA SER A 143 -3.65 13.91 26.09
C SER A 143 -4.02 12.54 25.51
N ALA A 144 -4.52 12.50 24.27
CA ALA A 144 -5.19 11.33 23.71
C ALA A 144 -4.34 10.52 22.70
N ASP A 145 -3.01 10.61 22.79
CA ASP A 145 -2.03 9.92 21.92
C ASP A 145 -2.31 10.11 20.41
N LEU A 146 -2.85 11.26 20.04
CA LEU A 146 -2.96 11.67 18.64
C LEU A 146 -1.56 11.91 18.08
N LYS A 147 -1.34 11.54 16.82
CA LYS A 147 -0.11 11.85 16.10
C LYS A 147 -0.47 12.62 14.84
N ILE A 148 0.45 13.42 14.37
CA ILE A 148 0.34 14.08 13.09
C ILE A 148 1.31 13.42 12.12
N GLN A 149 0.91 13.36 10.85
CA GLN A 149 1.77 12.91 9.77
C GLN A 149 1.70 13.91 8.63
N ILE A 150 2.87 14.30 8.12
CA ILE A 150 3.01 15.09 6.91
C ILE A 150 3.65 14.20 5.84
N GLY A 151 2.97 14.04 4.71
CA GLY A 151 3.35 13.15 3.61
C GLY A 151 2.57 11.83 3.59
N CYS A 152 2.30 11.31 2.41
CA CYS A 152 1.57 10.05 2.18
C CYS A 152 2.47 8.88 1.74
N HIS A 153 3.67 9.17 1.22
CA HIS A 153 4.58 8.20 0.62
C HIS A 153 5.38 7.44 1.69
N THR A 154 4.93 6.25 2.10
CA THR A 154 5.51 5.50 3.23
C THR A 154 6.84 4.82 2.94
N ASP A 155 7.24 4.77 1.68
CA ASP A 155 8.43 4.04 1.28
C ASP A 155 9.71 4.77 1.67
N ASP A 156 10.50 4.07 2.47
CA ASP A 156 11.86 4.43 2.85
C ASP A 156 12.84 3.99 1.75
N LEU A 157 13.39 4.99 1.05
CA LEU A 157 14.33 4.80 -0.05
C LEU A 157 15.79 4.97 0.39
N THR A 158 16.09 5.03 1.69
CA THR A 158 17.46 5.18 2.22
C THR A 158 18.42 4.09 1.74
N ARG A 159 17.91 2.93 1.30
CA ARG A 159 18.69 1.81 0.74
C ARG A 159 18.69 1.75 -0.79
N ALA A 160 17.94 2.63 -1.48
CA ALA A 160 17.93 2.67 -2.93
C ALA A 160 19.30 3.12 -3.47
N SER A 161 19.73 2.60 -4.61
CA SER A 161 21.00 3.03 -5.23
C SER A 161 20.89 4.40 -5.90
N LYS A 162 19.70 4.74 -6.40
CA LYS A 162 19.35 6.03 -7.01
C LYS A 162 18.06 6.55 -6.38
N LEU A 163 17.99 7.86 -6.22
CA LEU A 163 16.87 8.60 -5.64
C LEU A 163 16.26 9.50 -6.71
N PHE A 164 14.94 9.42 -6.87
CA PHE A 164 14.10 10.28 -7.72
C PHE A 164 13.22 11.23 -6.89
N ARG A 165 13.32 11.14 -5.57
CA ARG A 165 12.79 12.06 -4.56
C ARG A 165 13.64 11.96 -3.29
N GLY A 166 13.33 12.75 -2.26
CA GLY A 166 13.93 12.59 -0.93
C GLY A 166 13.79 11.14 -0.42
N PRO A 167 14.78 10.60 0.30
CA PRO A 167 14.78 9.19 0.68
C PRO A 167 13.69 8.83 1.68
N LEU A 168 13.40 9.72 2.63
CA LEU A 168 12.33 9.60 3.61
C LEU A 168 11.57 10.94 3.64
N VAL A 169 10.33 10.94 3.15
CA VAL A 169 9.53 12.16 2.94
C VAL A 169 8.31 12.26 3.88
N ILE A 170 8.19 11.33 4.82
CA ILE A 170 7.19 11.40 5.87
C ILE A 170 7.82 11.99 7.13
N ASN A 171 7.14 12.98 7.72
CA ASN A 171 7.39 13.42 9.09
C ASN A 171 6.22 13.00 9.98
N ARG A 172 6.51 12.39 11.14
CA ARG A 172 5.53 11.98 12.16
C ARG A 172 5.96 12.47 13.53
N CYS A 173 5.04 13.05 14.28
CA CYS A 173 5.26 13.37 15.70
C CYS A 173 3.96 13.27 16.50
N CYS A 174 4.07 13.07 17.83
CA CYS A 174 2.91 13.12 18.71
C CYS A 174 2.35 14.55 18.82
N LEU A 175 1.04 14.69 18.95
CA LEU A 175 0.34 15.93 19.30
C LEU A 175 0.08 15.92 20.81
N ASP A 176 1.15 16.06 21.59
CA ASP A 176 1.20 15.92 23.05
C ASP A 176 1.07 17.25 23.81
N LYS A 177 0.85 18.35 23.08
CA LYS A 177 0.70 19.70 23.62
C LYS A 177 -0.43 20.42 22.87
N PRO A 178 -1.19 21.31 23.52
CA PRO A 178 -2.27 22.07 22.88
C PRO A 178 -1.80 22.90 21.68
N THR A 179 -0.54 23.32 21.67
CA THR A 179 0.12 23.95 20.53
C THR A 179 1.50 23.34 20.32
N LYS A 180 1.82 22.96 19.07
CA LYS A 180 3.10 22.35 18.71
C LYS A 180 3.62 22.89 17.39
N SER A 181 4.90 23.27 17.39
CA SER A 181 5.62 23.64 16.16
C SER A 181 6.25 22.43 15.52
N ILE A 182 6.12 22.29 14.20
CA ILE A 182 6.60 21.12 13.44
C ILE A 182 7.37 21.62 12.23
N THR A 183 8.61 21.16 12.09
CA THR A 183 9.44 21.48 10.94
C THR A 183 9.11 20.55 9.78
N CYS A 184 8.88 21.09 8.59
CA CYS A 184 8.59 20.34 7.39
C CYS A 184 9.60 20.67 6.29
N LEU A 185 10.42 19.70 5.90
CA LEU A 185 11.38 19.89 4.79
C LEU A 185 10.73 19.64 3.43
N TRP A 186 10.11 18.47 3.26
CA TRP A 186 9.63 17.98 1.97
C TRP A 186 8.23 18.42 1.59
N GLY A 187 7.44 18.89 2.56
CA GLY A 187 6.01 19.10 2.37
C GLY A 187 5.22 17.80 2.29
N GLY A 188 3.90 17.90 2.20
CA GLY A 188 3.04 16.73 2.06
C GLY A 188 1.61 16.96 2.50
N LEU A 189 0.73 16.03 2.14
CA LEU A 189 -0.61 15.97 2.69
C LEU A 189 -0.56 15.77 4.21
N LEU A 190 -1.46 16.42 4.92
CA LEU A 190 -1.53 16.36 6.36
C LEU A 190 -2.57 15.32 6.81
N TYR A 191 -2.16 14.46 7.73
CA TYR A 191 -3.02 13.45 8.33
C TYR A 191 -2.95 13.53 9.85
N ILE A 192 -4.07 13.19 10.48
CA ILE A 192 -4.12 12.91 11.91
C ILE A 192 -4.18 11.40 12.08
N ILE A 193 -3.21 10.86 12.79
CA ILE A 193 -3.18 9.45 13.15
C ILE A 193 -3.87 9.29 14.50
N VAL A 194 -4.96 8.54 14.51
CA VAL A 194 -5.81 8.32 15.67
C VAL A 194 -5.49 6.94 16.26
N PRO A 195 -5.25 6.81 17.58
CA PRO A 195 -4.96 5.53 18.21
C PRO A 195 -6.15 4.58 18.15
N GLN A 196 -5.85 3.28 18.27
CA GLN A 196 -6.85 2.24 18.37
C GLN A 196 -7.80 2.48 19.56
N SER A 197 -9.06 2.08 19.42
CA SER A 197 -10.11 2.23 20.45
C SER A 197 -10.40 3.67 20.90
N SER A 198 -9.97 4.70 20.15
CA SER A 198 -10.25 6.10 20.46
C SER A 198 -11.74 6.43 20.38
N LYS A 199 -12.21 7.29 21.30
CA LYS A 199 -13.62 7.75 21.42
C LYS A 199 -13.74 9.27 21.53
N LEU A 200 -12.74 10.01 21.04
CA LEU A 200 -12.70 11.47 21.17
C LEU A 200 -13.81 12.19 20.38
N GLY A 201 -14.34 11.58 19.33
CA GLY A 201 -15.30 12.25 18.44
C GLY A 201 -14.61 13.31 17.57
N SER A 202 -15.37 14.31 17.14
CA SER A 202 -14.85 15.44 16.34
C SER A 202 -13.92 16.31 17.17
N VAL A 203 -12.70 16.52 16.67
CA VAL A 203 -11.71 17.39 17.27
C VAL A 203 -11.38 18.52 16.30
N PRO A 204 -11.52 19.81 16.70
CA PRO A 204 -11.06 20.94 15.90
C PRO A 204 -9.55 21.01 15.93
N ILE A 205 -8.91 20.94 14.76
CA ILE A 205 -7.46 21.04 14.62
C ILE A 205 -7.14 22.25 13.76
N THR A 206 -6.40 23.20 14.33
CA THR A 206 -6.03 24.46 13.68
C THR A 206 -4.57 24.40 13.25
N VAL A 207 -4.31 24.73 11.98
CA VAL A 207 -2.97 24.63 11.37
C VAL A 207 -2.60 25.96 10.74
N LYS A 208 -1.51 26.56 11.22
CA LYS A 208 -0.89 27.74 10.62
C LYS A 208 0.24 27.32 9.68
N GLY A 209 0.23 27.86 8.46
CA GLY A 209 1.19 27.53 7.41
C GLY A 209 0.76 26.42 6.45
N ALA A 210 -0.49 25.94 6.55
CA ALA A 210 -1.08 25.01 5.59
C ALA A 210 -1.68 25.74 4.37
N VAL A 211 -1.96 24.96 3.33
CA VAL A 211 -2.85 25.32 2.22
C VAL A 211 -3.86 24.19 2.01
N HIS A 212 -4.96 24.47 1.32
CA HIS A 212 -5.91 23.42 0.95
C HIS A 212 -5.36 22.51 -0.15
N ALA A 213 -5.67 21.22 -0.04
CA ALA A 213 -5.48 20.21 -1.08
C ALA A 213 -6.81 19.85 -1.72
N PRO A 214 -6.84 19.43 -3.00
CA PRO A 214 -8.04 18.85 -3.58
C PRO A 214 -8.46 17.60 -2.82
N TYR A 215 -9.69 17.61 -2.30
CA TYR A 215 -10.28 16.49 -1.58
C TYR A 215 -11.73 16.32 -2.01
N TYR A 216 -12.05 15.12 -2.47
CA TYR A 216 -13.41 14.71 -2.79
C TYR A 216 -13.77 13.49 -1.95
N LYS A 217 -14.85 13.59 -1.17
CA LYS A 217 -15.44 12.44 -0.48
C LYS A 217 -16.82 12.15 -1.03
N LEU A 218 -17.04 10.91 -1.48
CA LEU A 218 -18.31 10.44 -2.00
C LEU A 218 -19.42 10.61 -0.95
N GLY A 219 -20.55 11.18 -1.36
CA GLY A 219 -21.69 11.46 -0.47
C GLY A 219 -21.57 12.75 0.35
N GLU A 220 -20.38 13.36 0.44
CA GLU A 220 -20.17 14.62 1.17
C GLU A 220 -19.83 15.80 0.24
N THR A 221 -19.02 15.58 -0.79
CA THR A 221 -18.56 16.64 -1.70
C THR A 221 -19.44 16.68 -2.96
N THR A 222 -20.09 17.81 -3.23
CA THR A 222 -20.90 17.99 -4.45
C THR A 222 -20.03 18.18 -5.70
N GLN A 223 -20.62 18.00 -6.88
CA GLN A 223 -19.89 18.20 -8.14
C GLN A 223 -19.47 19.67 -8.33
N GLU A 224 -20.33 20.62 -7.96
CA GLU A 224 -20.04 22.05 -8.03
C GLU A 224 -18.90 22.43 -7.08
N GLU A 225 -18.91 21.86 -5.88
CA GLU A 225 -17.83 22.06 -4.93
C GLU A 225 -16.52 21.45 -5.43
N TRP A 226 -16.55 20.26 -6.01
CA TRP A 226 -15.37 19.67 -6.63
C TRP A 226 -14.75 20.56 -7.71
N LYS A 227 -15.57 21.05 -8.64
CA LYS A 227 -15.13 21.95 -9.73
C LYS A 227 -14.47 23.22 -9.19
N ARG A 228 -14.96 23.75 -8.07
CA ARG A 228 -14.36 24.89 -7.39
C ARG A 228 -13.04 24.50 -6.70
N ARG A 229 -13.06 23.47 -5.85
CA ARG A 229 -11.89 23.00 -5.09
C ARG A 229 -10.70 22.65 -5.99
N ILE A 230 -10.93 21.98 -7.12
CA ILE A 230 -9.83 21.56 -8.01
C ILE A 230 -9.13 22.74 -8.71
N GLN A 231 -9.80 23.90 -8.82
CA GLN A 231 -9.25 25.14 -9.37
C GLN A 231 -8.56 25.97 -8.28
N GLU A 232 -9.16 26.04 -7.09
CA GLU A 232 -8.73 26.95 -6.01
C GLU A 232 -7.70 26.34 -5.06
N HIS A 233 -7.70 25.01 -4.86
CA HIS A 233 -6.83 24.36 -3.88
C HIS A 233 -5.45 24.05 -4.49
N PRO A 234 -4.37 24.70 -4.02
CA PRO A 234 -3.07 24.64 -4.71
C PRO A 234 -2.24 23.38 -4.37
N GLY A 235 -2.66 22.56 -3.40
CA GLY A 235 -1.93 21.36 -3.00
C GLY A 235 -1.54 20.48 -4.19
N PRO A 236 -0.27 20.03 -4.31
CA PRO A 236 0.21 19.27 -5.47
C PRO A 236 -0.27 17.81 -5.52
N TRP A 237 -0.79 17.32 -4.38
CA TRP A 237 -1.43 16.03 -4.24
C TRP A 237 -2.83 16.23 -3.70
N GLY A 238 -3.75 15.35 -4.09
CA GLY A 238 -5.12 15.34 -3.60
C GLY A 238 -5.62 13.92 -3.37
N GLU A 239 -6.80 13.80 -2.76
CA GLU A 239 -7.42 12.51 -2.47
C GLU A 239 -8.86 12.43 -3.00
N LEU A 240 -9.20 11.24 -3.51
CA LEU A 240 -10.56 10.82 -3.83
C LEU A 240 -10.95 9.71 -2.86
N ALA A 241 -12.02 9.89 -2.10
CA ALA A 241 -12.35 9.05 -0.96
C ALA A 241 -13.79 8.49 -1.03
N THR A 242 -13.92 7.24 -0.64
CA THR A 242 -15.14 6.59 -0.15
C THR A 242 -14.94 6.22 1.32
N ASP A 243 -15.93 5.60 1.95
CA ASP A 243 -15.75 5.03 3.29
C ASP A 243 -14.85 3.78 3.28
N ASN A 244 -14.60 3.17 2.11
CA ASN A 244 -13.90 1.89 2.00
C ASN A 244 -12.52 1.99 1.32
N ILE A 245 -12.26 3.05 0.56
CA ILE A 245 -10.99 3.28 -0.13
C ILE A 245 -10.72 4.78 -0.36
N ILE A 246 -9.44 5.14 -0.24
CA ILE A 246 -8.91 6.48 -0.53
C ILE A 246 -7.78 6.36 -1.56
N LEU A 247 -7.89 7.12 -2.64
CA LEU A 247 -6.90 7.20 -3.72
C LEU A 247 -6.16 8.53 -3.61
N THR A 248 -4.85 8.47 -3.40
CA THR A 248 -3.98 9.66 -3.30
C THR A 248 -3.12 9.76 -4.56
N VAL A 249 -3.37 10.80 -5.36
CA VAL A 249 -2.73 11.00 -6.68
C VAL A 249 -2.34 12.47 -6.89
N PRO A 250 -1.48 12.79 -7.87
CA PRO A 250 -1.13 14.18 -8.15
C PRO A 250 -2.34 15.01 -8.59
N THR A 251 -2.42 16.24 -8.12
CA THR A 251 -3.48 17.19 -8.48
C THR A 251 -3.55 17.45 -9.99
N ALA A 252 -2.40 17.39 -10.67
CA ALA A 252 -2.35 17.51 -12.13
C ALA A 252 -3.22 16.45 -12.84
N ASN A 253 -3.29 15.23 -12.31
CA ASN A 253 -4.15 14.18 -12.85
C ASN A 253 -5.63 14.38 -12.47
N LEU A 254 -5.90 14.90 -11.27
CA LEU A 254 -7.26 15.19 -10.79
C LEU A 254 -7.94 16.32 -11.57
N ARG A 255 -7.18 17.28 -12.11
CA ARG A 255 -7.72 18.38 -12.93
C ARG A 255 -8.48 17.91 -14.18
N ALA A 256 -8.16 16.73 -14.69
CA ALA A 256 -8.85 16.13 -15.83
C ALA A 256 -10.13 15.37 -15.44
N LEU A 257 -10.40 15.19 -14.14
CA LEU A 257 -11.55 14.43 -13.64
C LEU A 257 -12.69 15.38 -13.26
N GLU A 258 -13.62 15.61 -14.19
CA GLU A 258 -14.73 16.56 -13.99
C GLU A 258 -15.78 16.09 -12.97
N ASN A 259 -16.03 14.78 -12.91
CA ASN A 259 -16.98 14.17 -11.98
C ASN A 259 -16.39 12.89 -11.37
N PRO A 260 -15.90 12.91 -10.11
CA PRO A 260 -15.37 11.73 -9.44
C PRO A 260 -16.42 10.70 -9.01
N GLU A 261 -17.71 11.07 -8.96
CA GLU A 261 -18.75 10.24 -8.34
C GLU A 261 -18.92 8.85 -8.98
N PRO A 262 -19.07 8.71 -10.32
CA PRO A 262 -19.24 7.39 -10.94
C PRO A 262 -18.04 6.47 -10.74
N LEU A 263 -16.83 7.04 -10.79
CA LEU A 263 -15.58 6.34 -10.52
C LEU A 263 -15.56 5.82 -9.07
N LEU A 264 -15.92 6.65 -8.09
CA LEU A 264 -15.86 6.26 -6.69
C LEU A 264 -16.95 5.26 -6.31
N ARG A 265 -18.14 5.34 -6.94
CA ARG A 265 -19.16 4.28 -6.82
C ARG A 265 -18.64 2.94 -7.35
N LEU A 266 -17.95 2.93 -8.49
CA LEU A 266 -17.29 1.73 -9.02
C LEU A 266 -16.23 1.19 -8.03
N TRP A 267 -15.46 2.07 -7.40
CA TRP A 267 -14.50 1.65 -6.37
C TRP A 267 -15.18 1.06 -5.12
N ASP A 268 -16.33 1.59 -4.69
CA ASP A 268 -17.10 0.98 -3.59
C ASP A 268 -17.62 -0.42 -3.98
N GLU A 269 -18.10 -0.62 -5.21
CA GLU A 269 -18.48 -1.95 -5.72
C GLU A 269 -17.28 -2.93 -5.71
N VAL A 270 -16.11 -2.46 -6.15
CA VAL A 270 -14.86 -3.23 -6.10
C VAL A 270 -14.51 -3.60 -4.65
N MET A 271 -14.56 -2.65 -3.73
CA MET A 271 -14.24 -2.90 -2.32
C MET A 271 -15.24 -3.83 -1.64
N GLN A 272 -16.52 -3.74 -1.98
CA GLN A 272 -17.55 -4.67 -1.51
C GLN A 272 -17.27 -6.09 -2.02
N ALA A 273 -16.88 -6.26 -3.28
CA ALA A 273 -16.50 -7.56 -3.82
C ALA A 273 -15.23 -8.10 -3.14
N VAL A 274 -14.23 -7.24 -2.90
CA VAL A 274 -13.00 -7.62 -2.20
C VAL A 274 -13.30 -8.13 -0.78
N ALA A 275 -14.12 -7.40 -0.03
CA ALA A 275 -14.55 -7.76 1.32
C ALA A 275 -15.38 -9.05 1.31
N ARG A 276 -16.34 -9.18 0.38
CA ARG A 276 -17.20 -10.36 0.23
C ARG A 276 -16.39 -11.63 0.00
N LEU A 277 -15.46 -11.62 -0.96
CA LEU A 277 -14.63 -12.80 -1.21
C LEU A 277 -13.81 -13.14 0.03
N GLY A 278 -13.20 -12.15 0.67
CA GLY A 278 -12.39 -12.36 1.87
C GLY A 278 -13.19 -12.67 3.13
N ALA A 279 -14.54 -12.68 3.10
CA ALA A 279 -15.41 -12.76 4.26
C ALA A 279 -15.11 -11.68 5.33
N GLU A 280 -14.69 -10.49 4.89
CA GLU A 280 -14.49 -9.32 5.75
C GLU A 280 -15.83 -8.59 5.94
N PRO A 281 -16.15 -8.11 7.16
CA PRO A 281 -17.29 -7.23 7.36
C PRO A 281 -17.24 -6.00 6.45
N PHE A 282 -18.39 -5.60 5.90
CA PHE A 282 -18.54 -4.44 5.04
C PHE A 282 -19.66 -3.53 5.56
N PRO A 283 -19.52 -2.19 5.55
CA PRO A 283 -18.36 -1.41 5.12
C PRO A 283 -17.10 -1.72 5.95
N LEU A 284 -15.93 -1.48 5.35
CA LEU A 284 -14.66 -1.74 6.01
C LEU A 284 -14.53 -0.83 7.24
N ARG A 285 -13.98 -1.37 8.33
CA ARG A 285 -13.72 -0.57 9.54
C ARG A 285 -12.74 0.57 9.29
N LEU A 286 -11.80 0.34 8.38
CA LEU A 286 -10.80 1.32 7.95
C LEU A 286 -10.74 1.30 6.42
N PRO A 287 -10.78 2.46 5.75
CA PRO A 287 -10.65 2.51 4.31
C PRO A 287 -9.25 2.07 3.90
N GLN A 288 -9.15 1.24 2.86
CA GLN A 288 -7.87 0.96 2.20
C GLN A 288 -7.32 2.24 1.58
N ARG A 289 -6.00 2.33 1.39
CA ARG A 289 -5.34 3.50 0.81
C ARG A 289 -4.46 3.08 -0.35
N ILE A 290 -4.54 3.77 -1.48
CA ILE A 290 -3.61 3.61 -2.61
C ILE A 290 -2.94 4.96 -2.87
N VAL A 291 -1.62 4.99 -2.82
CA VAL A 291 -0.80 6.18 -3.01
C VAL A 291 0.09 5.99 -4.24
N ALA A 292 0.01 6.92 -5.19
CA ALA A 292 0.95 6.99 -6.29
C ALA A 292 2.25 7.67 -5.83
N ASP A 293 3.40 7.25 -6.36
CA ASP A 293 4.72 7.79 -6.04
C ASP A 293 5.60 7.83 -7.30
N VAL A 294 6.51 8.79 -7.37
CA VAL A 294 7.55 8.83 -8.42
C VAL A 294 8.56 7.70 -8.25
N GLN A 295 8.72 7.18 -7.02
CA GLN A 295 9.61 6.08 -6.71
C GLN A 295 9.14 5.28 -5.50
N ILE A 296 8.88 3.99 -5.72
CA ILE A 296 8.63 3.01 -4.67
C ILE A 296 9.86 2.12 -4.42
N SER A 297 9.86 1.43 -3.29
CA SER A 297 10.95 0.62 -2.76
C SER A 297 11.09 -0.72 -3.48
N VAL A 298 10.00 -1.28 -4.01
CA VAL A 298 10.00 -2.57 -4.68
C VAL A 298 8.90 -2.68 -5.75
N GLY A 299 9.23 -3.35 -6.85
CA GLY A 299 8.26 -3.73 -7.86
C GLY A 299 7.64 -2.56 -8.63
N TRP A 300 6.45 -2.82 -9.18
CA TRP A 300 5.63 -1.81 -9.87
C TRP A 300 4.53 -1.24 -8.97
N MET A 301 4.00 -2.10 -8.11
CA MET A 301 3.05 -1.80 -7.04
C MET A 301 3.35 -2.77 -5.90
N HIS A 302 3.06 -2.41 -4.66
CA HIS A 302 3.09 -3.36 -3.55
C HIS A 302 2.05 -3.07 -2.48
N ALA A 303 1.59 -4.16 -1.87
CA ALA A 303 0.66 -4.16 -0.75
C ALA A 303 1.22 -3.46 0.49
N GLY A 304 0.29 -3.03 1.34
CA GLY A 304 0.59 -2.25 2.53
C GLY A 304 -0.59 -1.40 2.96
N TYR A 305 -0.35 -0.54 3.94
CA TYR A 305 -1.26 0.53 4.33
C TYR A 305 -0.48 1.85 4.41
N PRO A 306 -0.36 2.58 3.29
CA PRO A 306 -1.05 2.40 2.01
C PRO A 306 -0.44 1.33 1.10
N ILE A 307 -1.19 0.92 0.07
CA ILE A 307 -0.66 0.33 -1.16
C ILE A 307 0.09 1.43 -1.92
N MET A 308 1.31 1.15 -2.35
CA MET A 308 2.14 2.10 -3.10
C MET A 308 2.22 1.68 -4.56
N CYS A 309 2.11 2.63 -5.50
CA CYS A 309 2.20 2.39 -6.94
C CYS A 309 3.04 3.48 -7.63
N HIS A 310 3.62 3.19 -8.80
CA HIS A 310 4.27 4.24 -9.60
C HIS A 310 3.24 5.22 -10.21
N LEU A 311 3.66 6.46 -10.47
CA LEU A 311 2.83 7.52 -11.08
C LEU A 311 2.14 7.09 -12.39
N GLU A 312 2.77 6.19 -13.16
CA GLU A 312 2.21 5.64 -14.39
C GLU A 312 0.91 4.88 -14.18
N SER A 313 0.69 4.34 -12.98
CA SER A 313 -0.55 3.65 -12.61
C SER A 313 -1.72 4.60 -12.34
N VAL A 314 -1.51 5.92 -12.22
CA VAL A 314 -2.59 6.85 -11.84
C VAL A 314 -3.80 6.76 -12.76
N GLN A 315 -3.62 6.63 -14.07
CA GLN A 315 -4.74 6.52 -15.01
C GLN A 315 -5.57 5.25 -14.79
N GLU A 316 -4.93 4.15 -14.36
CA GLU A 316 -5.65 2.91 -14.04
C GLU A 316 -6.50 3.05 -12.76
N LEU A 317 -6.16 4.00 -11.88
CA LEU A 317 -6.88 4.27 -10.65
C LEU A 317 -8.06 5.22 -10.84
N ILE A 318 -7.91 6.25 -11.69
CA ILE A 318 -8.86 7.38 -11.75
C ILE A 318 -9.68 7.47 -13.04
N ASN A 319 -9.54 6.52 -13.97
CA ASN A 319 -10.27 6.52 -15.23
C ASN A 319 -11.28 5.37 -15.28
N GLU A 320 -12.54 5.66 -14.94
CA GLU A 320 -13.62 4.68 -14.90
C GLU A 320 -13.75 3.89 -16.22
N LYS A 321 -13.67 4.59 -17.37
CA LYS A 321 -13.76 3.96 -18.69
C LYS A 321 -12.60 2.98 -18.91
N LEU A 322 -11.39 3.32 -18.48
CA LEU A 322 -10.25 2.42 -18.58
C LEU A 322 -10.45 1.19 -17.69
N ILE A 323 -10.89 1.38 -16.44
CA ILE A 323 -11.19 0.29 -15.49
C ILE A 323 -12.19 -0.69 -16.09
N ARG A 324 -13.32 -0.19 -16.62
CA ARG A 324 -14.37 -1.04 -17.21
C ARG A 324 -13.94 -1.75 -18.49
N THR A 325 -13.02 -1.19 -19.27
CA THR A 325 -12.63 -1.75 -20.58
C THR A 325 -11.37 -2.61 -20.55
N LYS A 326 -10.41 -2.29 -19.68
CA LYS A 326 -9.11 -2.97 -19.59
C LYS A 326 -8.93 -3.77 -18.31
N GLY A 327 -9.77 -3.53 -17.29
CA GLY A 327 -9.64 -4.16 -15.99
C GLY A 327 -8.76 -3.36 -15.04
N LEU A 328 -8.59 -3.92 -13.84
CA LEU A 328 -7.92 -3.29 -12.69
C LEU A 328 -7.00 -4.28 -11.98
N TRP A 329 -6.22 -5.05 -12.75
CA TRP A 329 -5.50 -6.20 -12.22
C TRP A 329 -4.47 -5.82 -11.15
N GLY A 330 -3.61 -4.82 -11.39
CA GLY A 330 -2.57 -4.39 -10.46
C GLY A 330 -3.12 -3.96 -9.09
N PRO A 331 -4.00 -2.95 -9.03
CA PRO A 331 -4.57 -2.49 -7.76
C PRO A 331 -5.36 -3.57 -7.03
N VAL A 332 -6.15 -4.40 -7.74
CA VAL A 332 -6.90 -5.48 -7.11
C VAL A 332 -5.98 -6.61 -6.63
N HIS A 333 -4.83 -6.84 -7.29
CA HIS A 333 -3.83 -7.78 -6.82
C HIS A 333 -3.32 -7.38 -5.44
N GLU A 334 -2.93 -6.13 -5.25
CA GLU A 334 -2.45 -5.64 -3.95
C GLU A 334 -3.56 -5.55 -2.88
N LEU A 335 -4.79 -5.24 -3.28
CA LEU A 335 -5.94 -5.36 -2.37
C LEU A 335 -6.16 -6.82 -1.94
N GLY A 336 -6.01 -7.78 -2.86
CA GLY A 336 -6.06 -9.21 -2.58
C GLY A 336 -4.92 -9.66 -1.66
N ARG A 337 -3.72 -9.11 -1.83
CA ARG A 337 -2.59 -9.31 -0.91
C ARG A 337 -2.93 -8.85 0.51
N ASN A 338 -3.61 -7.72 0.66
CA ASN A 338 -4.10 -7.26 1.97
C ASN A 338 -5.22 -8.14 2.57
N GLN A 339 -5.85 -9.03 1.78
CA GLN A 339 -6.85 -10.00 2.25
C GLN A 339 -6.26 -11.39 2.54
N GLN A 340 -5.02 -11.66 2.14
CA GLN A 340 -4.34 -12.91 2.48
C GLN A 340 -4.15 -13.03 4.01
N ARG A 341 -4.34 -14.23 4.54
CA ARG A 341 -4.22 -14.52 5.97
C ARG A 341 -3.33 -15.72 6.22
N GLN A 342 -2.46 -15.64 7.22
CA GLN A 342 -1.48 -16.68 7.51
C GLN A 342 -2.13 -18.05 7.72
N GLU A 343 -3.35 -18.08 8.21
CA GLU A 343 -4.20 -19.22 8.51
C GLU A 343 -4.48 -20.13 7.31
N TRP A 344 -4.65 -19.57 6.11
CA TRP A 344 -4.96 -20.32 4.88
C TRP A 344 -3.92 -20.15 3.77
N GLU A 345 -2.87 -19.38 4.01
CA GLU A 345 -1.74 -19.24 3.10
C GLU A 345 -0.65 -20.28 3.42
N PHE A 346 0.00 -20.73 2.36
CA PHE A 346 1.11 -21.71 2.36
C PHE A 346 2.39 -21.10 1.73
N PRO A 347 3.08 -20.13 2.36
CA PRO A 347 4.29 -19.54 1.80
C PRO A 347 5.41 -20.58 1.60
N PRO A 348 6.24 -20.47 0.55
CA PRO A 348 6.25 -19.42 -0.47
C PRO A 348 5.28 -19.68 -1.64
N HIS A 349 4.55 -20.80 -1.63
CA HIS A 349 3.78 -21.27 -2.80
C HIS A 349 2.66 -20.32 -3.21
N THR A 350 1.90 -19.84 -2.22
CA THR A 350 0.65 -19.11 -2.40
C THR A 350 0.81 -17.59 -2.34
N THR A 351 1.98 -17.12 -1.92
CA THR A 351 2.33 -15.69 -1.78
C THR A 351 1.85 -14.88 -2.98
N GLU A 352 2.28 -15.24 -4.20
CA GLU A 352 1.88 -14.58 -5.45
C GLU A 352 0.75 -15.32 -6.21
N ALA A 353 0.00 -16.18 -5.53
CA ALA A 353 -1.04 -17.01 -6.14
C ALA A 353 -2.44 -16.56 -5.70
N THR A 354 -2.78 -16.73 -4.42
CA THR A 354 -4.16 -16.61 -3.92
C THR A 354 -4.68 -15.19 -3.94
N CYS A 355 -3.83 -14.17 -3.83
CA CYS A 355 -4.21 -12.76 -4.05
C CYS A 355 -4.90 -12.54 -5.42
N ASN A 356 -4.56 -13.34 -6.44
CA ASN A 356 -5.20 -13.27 -7.75
C ASN A 356 -6.63 -13.84 -7.79
N LEU A 357 -7.09 -14.55 -6.74
CA LEU A 357 -8.51 -14.93 -6.63
C LEU A 357 -9.40 -13.67 -6.57
N TRP A 358 -8.96 -12.64 -5.84
CA TRP A 358 -9.64 -11.35 -5.80
C TRP A 358 -9.63 -10.67 -7.17
N CYS A 359 -8.52 -10.75 -7.90
CA CYS A 359 -8.45 -10.24 -9.27
C CYS A 359 -9.52 -10.88 -10.14
N VAL A 360 -9.58 -12.21 -10.18
CA VAL A 360 -10.57 -12.91 -11.00
C VAL A 360 -11.99 -12.59 -10.52
N TYR A 361 -12.24 -12.62 -9.21
CA TYR A 361 -13.56 -12.34 -8.65
C TYR A 361 -14.09 -10.95 -9.01
N VAL A 362 -13.29 -9.90 -8.81
CA VAL A 362 -13.68 -8.51 -9.14
C VAL A 362 -13.91 -8.37 -10.64
N HIS A 363 -13.04 -8.93 -11.49
CA HIS A 363 -13.20 -8.82 -12.93
C HIS A 363 -14.49 -9.49 -13.41
N GLU A 364 -14.83 -10.67 -12.87
CA GLU A 364 -16.04 -11.40 -13.27
C GLU A 364 -17.32 -10.79 -12.71
N THR A 365 -17.31 -10.41 -11.43
CA THR A 365 -18.54 -10.04 -10.70
C THR A 365 -18.87 -8.56 -10.71
N VAL A 366 -17.85 -7.69 -10.85
CA VAL A 366 -18.03 -6.22 -10.85
C VAL A 366 -17.81 -5.66 -12.25
N LEU A 367 -16.69 -6.04 -12.90
CA LEU A 367 -16.31 -5.43 -14.19
C LEU A 367 -16.95 -6.13 -15.40
N GLY A 368 -17.53 -7.32 -15.23
CA GLY A 368 -18.07 -8.13 -16.33
C GLY A 368 -17.01 -8.55 -17.35
N ILE A 369 -15.73 -8.59 -16.96
CA ILE A 369 -14.61 -9.02 -17.78
C ILE A 369 -14.35 -10.51 -17.53
N PRO A 370 -14.55 -11.39 -18.54
CA PRO A 370 -14.24 -12.81 -18.40
C PRO A 370 -12.76 -13.01 -18.05
N ARG A 371 -12.45 -13.91 -17.12
CA ARG A 371 -11.09 -14.16 -16.63
C ARG A 371 -10.03 -14.34 -17.73
N GLY A 372 -10.39 -15.02 -18.82
CA GLY A 372 -9.48 -15.30 -19.94
C GLY A 372 -9.06 -14.06 -20.72
N ARG A 373 -9.73 -12.92 -20.47
CA ARG A 373 -9.40 -11.59 -20.99
C ARG A 373 -8.90 -10.62 -19.91
N ALA A 374 -9.03 -10.97 -18.63
CA ALA A 374 -8.61 -10.13 -17.50
C ALA A 374 -7.07 -10.09 -17.35
N ASN A 375 -6.39 -11.19 -17.67
CA ASN A 375 -4.93 -11.25 -17.71
C ASN A 375 -4.47 -12.29 -18.74
N ILE A 376 -3.38 -12.02 -19.47
CA ILE A 376 -2.84 -12.95 -20.47
C ILE A 376 -2.46 -14.30 -19.87
N ALA A 377 -2.03 -14.34 -18.60
CA ALA A 377 -1.75 -15.57 -17.88
C ALA A 377 -3.00 -16.45 -17.69
N LEU A 378 -4.21 -15.89 -17.81
CA LEU A 378 -5.46 -16.62 -17.69
C LEU A 378 -6.07 -17.01 -19.03
N TRP A 379 -5.43 -16.67 -20.16
CA TRP A 379 -5.88 -17.12 -21.47
C TRP A 379 -5.87 -18.66 -21.53
N PRO A 380 -6.96 -19.35 -21.95
CA PRO A 380 -7.06 -20.81 -21.78
C PRO A 380 -5.89 -21.64 -22.34
N PRO A 381 -5.33 -21.35 -23.53
CA PRO A 381 -4.16 -22.07 -24.03
C PRO A 381 -2.91 -21.91 -23.14
N VAL A 382 -2.74 -20.74 -22.51
CA VAL A 382 -1.63 -20.48 -21.59
C VAL A 382 -1.80 -21.27 -20.29
N ARG A 383 -3.03 -21.33 -19.77
CA ARG A 383 -3.37 -22.13 -18.58
C ARG A 383 -3.18 -23.62 -18.82
N GLU A 384 -3.71 -24.14 -19.92
CA GLU A 384 -3.56 -25.55 -20.32
C GLU A 384 -2.08 -25.93 -20.45
N LYS A 385 -1.30 -25.10 -21.17
CA LYS A 385 0.14 -25.29 -21.31
C LYS A 385 0.86 -25.31 -19.96
N ARG A 386 0.47 -24.45 -19.00
CA ARG A 386 1.06 -24.41 -17.65
C ARG A 386 0.84 -25.73 -16.90
N VAL A 387 -0.39 -26.25 -16.92
CA VAL A 387 -0.72 -27.54 -16.28
C VAL A 387 0.08 -28.67 -16.92
N ARG A 388 0.13 -28.73 -18.25
CA ARG A 388 0.90 -29.76 -18.98
C ARG A 388 2.40 -29.70 -18.68
N ILE A 389 3.00 -28.51 -18.62
CA ILE A 389 4.41 -28.33 -18.25
C ILE A 389 4.67 -28.78 -16.81
N TYR A 390 3.79 -28.43 -15.87
CA TYR A 390 3.94 -28.83 -14.47
C TYR A 390 3.93 -30.35 -14.34
N LEU A 391 2.92 -31.00 -14.92
CA LEU A 391 2.78 -32.45 -14.88
C LEU A 391 3.93 -33.15 -15.63
N GLY A 392 4.37 -32.64 -16.78
CA GLY A 392 5.46 -33.24 -17.58
C GLY A 392 6.84 -33.19 -16.91
N LYS A 393 7.03 -32.34 -15.89
CA LYS A 393 8.25 -32.31 -15.07
C LYS A 393 8.24 -33.30 -13.90
N GLY A 394 7.15 -34.04 -13.71
CA GLY A 394 6.87 -34.77 -12.49
C GLY A 394 6.25 -33.83 -11.44
N PRO A 395 4.96 -34.00 -11.08
CA PRO A 395 4.30 -33.19 -10.07
C PRO A 395 5.10 -33.15 -8.77
N ASN A 396 5.40 -31.95 -8.30
CA ASN A 396 6.11 -31.72 -7.05
C ASN A 396 5.64 -30.42 -6.42
N VAL A 397 5.34 -30.44 -5.13
CA VAL A 397 4.89 -29.26 -4.39
C VAL A 397 5.90 -28.09 -4.47
N LYS A 398 7.21 -28.37 -4.56
CA LYS A 398 8.25 -27.33 -4.72
C LYS A 398 8.09 -26.52 -6.01
N ASN A 399 7.52 -27.12 -7.05
CA ASN A 399 7.24 -26.48 -8.34
C ASN A 399 5.82 -25.89 -8.43
N TRP A 400 5.00 -26.07 -7.39
CA TRP A 400 3.65 -25.52 -7.28
C TRP A 400 3.75 -24.13 -6.63
N ASN A 401 3.86 -23.08 -7.44
CA ASN A 401 4.00 -21.71 -6.95
C ASN A 401 3.32 -20.70 -7.90
N ALA A 402 2.97 -19.51 -7.37
CA ALA A 402 2.42 -18.38 -8.11
C ALA A 402 1.29 -18.80 -9.08
N TRP A 403 1.47 -18.56 -10.39
CA TRP A 403 0.49 -18.91 -11.42
C TRP A 403 0.17 -20.40 -11.53
N THR A 404 1.11 -21.29 -11.21
CA THR A 404 0.86 -22.74 -11.18
C THR A 404 0.02 -23.10 -9.97
N ALA A 405 0.29 -22.48 -8.82
CA ALA A 405 -0.52 -22.66 -7.63
C ALA A 405 -1.94 -22.15 -7.81
N LEU A 406 -2.10 -21.00 -8.45
CA LEU A 406 -3.40 -20.40 -8.76
C LEU A 406 -4.29 -21.34 -9.61
N GLU A 407 -3.73 -22.12 -10.54
CA GLU A 407 -4.52 -23.04 -11.38
C GLU A 407 -5.34 -24.04 -10.56
N THR A 408 -4.78 -24.55 -9.46
CA THR A 408 -5.50 -25.47 -8.56
C THR A 408 -6.78 -24.82 -8.03
N TYR A 409 -6.71 -23.56 -7.58
CA TYR A 409 -7.87 -22.83 -7.07
C TYR A 409 -8.85 -22.45 -8.18
N LEU A 410 -8.36 -22.05 -9.36
CA LEU A 410 -9.23 -21.71 -10.49
C LEU A 410 -10.03 -22.91 -10.99
N GLN A 411 -9.44 -24.11 -11.02
CA GLN A 411 -10.15 -25.34 -11.41
C GLN A 411 -11.27 -25.68 -10.41
N LEU A 412 -11.04 -25.48 -9.11
CA LEU A 412 -12.08 -25.64 -8.10
C LEU A 412 -13.19 -24.59 -8.27
N GLN A 413 -12.80 -23.34 -8.52
CA GLN A 413 -13.76 -22.28 -8.75
C GLN A 413 -14.60 -22.53 -10.01
N GLU A 414 -14.01 -23.07 -11.08
CA GLU A 414 -14.73 -23.42 -12.33
C GLU A 414 -15.76 -24.52 -12.10
N ALA A 415 -15.43 -25.47 -11.23
CA ALA A 415 -16.29 -26.61 -10.93
C ALA A 415 -17.41 -26.29 -9.92
N PHE A 416 -17.11 -25.45 -8.92
CA PHE A 416 -17.97 -25.29 -7.74
C PHE A 416 -18.44 -23.85 -7.48
N GLY A 417 -17.96 -22.87 -8.24
CA GLY A 417 -18.28 -21.45 -8.08
C GLY A 417 -17.54 -20.78 -6.92
N TRP A 418 -17.93 -19.53 -6.62
CA TRP A 418 -17.27 -18.68 -5.61
C TRP A 418 -17.78 -18.91 -4.18
N GLU A 419 -19.04 -19.30 -4.02
CA GLU A 419 -19.70 -19.44 -2.72
C GLU A 419 -19.01 -20.44 -1.77
N PRO A 420 -18.47 -21.60 -2.23
CA PRO A 420 -17.65 -22.46 -1.38
C PRO A 420 -16.38 -21.78 -0.85
N PHE A 421 -15.74 -20.90 -1.61
CA PHE A 421 -14.59 -20.13 -1.15
C PHE A 421 -14.98 -19.13 -0.07
N ILE A 422 -16.08 -18.40 -0.28
CA ILE A 422 -16.60 -17.44 0.71
C ILE A 422 -16.92 -18.15 2.03
N ARG A 423 -17.59 -19.31 1.97
CA ARG A 423 -17.87 -20.13 3.17
C ARG A 423 -16.60 -20.64 3.83
N LEU A 424 -15.62 -21.11 3.04
CA LEU A 424 -14.33 -21.54 3.56
C LEU A 424 -13.62 -20.42 4.32
N PHE A 425 -13.48 -19.23 3.73
CA PHE A 425 -12.83 -18.10 4.38
C PHE A 425 -13.60 -17.59 5.61
N THR A 426 -14.93 -17.64 5.57
CA THR A 426 -15.79 -17.38 6.75
C THR A 426 -15.49 -18.36 7.87
N GLU A 427 -15.36 -19.66 7.56
CA GLU A 427 -15.08 -20.70 8.53
C GLU A 427 -13.70 -20.50 9.18
N TYR A 428 -12.66 -20.23 8.39
CA TYR A 428 -11.34 -19.93 8.92
C TYR A 428 -11.33 -18.73 9.88
N ARG A 429 -12.11 -17.68 9.60
CA ARG A 429 -12.21 -16.50 10.48
C ARG A 429 -12.85 -16.79 11.82
N ASN A 430 -13.67 -17.84 11.91
CA ASN A 430 -14.37 -18.24 13.12
C ASN A 430 -13.60 -19.28 13.93
N GLN A 431 -12.48 -19.80 13.42
CA GLN A 431 -11.64 -20.79 14.10
C GLN A 431 -10.46 -20.13 14.83
N THR A 432 -10.12 -20.64 16.01
CA THR A 432 -9.04 -20.12 16.87
C THR A 432 -7.84 -21.05 16.97
N ASN A 433 -8.01 -22.35 16.66
CA ASN A 433 -6.97 -23.37 16.76
C ASN A 433 -6.64 -23.91 15.37
N LEU A 434 -5.81 -23.17 14.64
CA LEU A 434 -5.42 -23.49 13.27
C LEU A 434 -3.96 -23.94 13.21
N PRO A 435 -3.61 -24.91 12.34
CA PRO A 435 -2.24 -25.35 12.16
C PRO A 435 -1.36 -24.20 11.65
N THR A 436 -0.06 -24.27 11.94
CA THR A 436 0.90 -23.23 11.56
C THR A 436 1.83 -23.66 10.43
N ASP A 437 2.15 -24.96 10.33
CA ASP A 437 2.95 -25.53 9.25
C ASP A 437 2.12 -25.74 7.97
N ASN A 438 2.79 -25.76 6.83
CA ASN A 438 2.11 -25.84 5.54
C ASN A 438 1.45 -27.20 5.29
N VAL A 439 2.02 -28.30 5.78
CA VAL A 439 1.50 -29.65 5.47
C VAL A 439 0.13 -29.82 6.12
N ASP A 440 0.03 -29.50 7.41
CA ASP A 440 -1.23 -29.61 8.14
C ASP A 440 -2.25 -28.58 7.65
N LYS A 441 -1.81 -27.36 7.30
CA LYS A 441 -2.69 -26.35 6.67
C LYS A 441 -3.27 -26.81 5.33
N MET A 442 -2.45 -27.37 4.45
CA MET A 442 -2.90 -27.90 3.16
C MET A 442 -3.92 -29.03 3.37
N ASN A 443 -3.65 -29.94 4.31
CA ASN A 443 -4.56 -31.03 4.67
C ASN A 443 -5.89 -30.52 5.25
N LEU A 444 -5.84 -29.53 6.15
CA LEU A 444 -7.03 -28.86 6.68
C LEU A 444 -7.84 -28.19 5.57
N TRP A 445 -7.18 -27.48 4.66
CA TRP A 445 -7.82 -26.81 3.51
C TRP A 445 -8.59 -27.83 2.65
N VAL A 446 -7.96 -28.95 2.28
CA VAL A 446 -8.60 -30.02 1.49
C VAL A 446 -9.81 -30.58 2.22
N LYS A 447 -9.69 -30.86 3.52
CA LYS A 447 -10.79 -31.36 4.34
C LYS A 447 -11.96 -30.39 4.37
N MET A 448 -11.70 -29.13 4.75
CA MET A 448 -12.73 -28.09 4.84
C MET A 448 -13.42 -27.88 3.49
N PHE A 449 -12.66 -27.67 2.42
CA PHE A 449 -13.25 -27.40 1.11
C PHE A 449 -14.01 -28.62 0.54
N SER A 450 -13.54 -29.84 0.78
CA SER A 450 -14.27 -31.08 0.43
C SER A 450 -15.64 -31.14 1.11
N HIS A 451 -15.73 -30.75 2.40
CA HIS A 451 -17.01 -30.62 3.08
C HIS A 451 -17.85 -29.47 2.52
N GLN A 452 -17.26 -28.33 2.14
CA GLN A 452 -18.00 -27.22 1.55
C GLN A 452 -18.67 -27.58 0.22
N VAL A 453 -18.08 -28.49 -0.55
CA VAL A 453 -18.61 -28.93 -1.86
C VAL A 453 -19.25 -30.32 -1.86
N GLN A 454 -19.23 -31.02 -0.71
CA GLN A 454 -19.74 -32.39 -0.54
C GLN A 454 -19.16 -33.38 -1.56
N LYS A 455 -17.85 -33.30 -1.81
CA LYS A 455 -17.10 -34.20 -2.71
C LYS A 455 -15.78 -34.60 -2.07
N ASN A 456 -15.33 -35.82 -2.34
CA ASN A 456 -13.96 -36.22 -2.00
C ASN A 456 -12.98 -35.59 -3.01
N LEU A 457 -12.23 -34.58 -2.55
CA LEU A 457 -11.24 -33.88 -3.38
C LEU A 457 -9.80 -34.38 -3.17
N ALA A 458 -9.55 -35.35 -2.29
CA ALA A 458 -8.20 -35.85 -2.05
C ALA A 458 -7.47 -36.25 -3.36
N PRO A 459 -8.08 -37.01 -4.29
CA PRO A 459 -7.42 -37.36 -5.56
C PRO A 459 -7.07 -36.16 -6.45
N PHE A 460 -7.84 -35.07 -6.37
CA PHE A 460 -7.55 -33.84 -7.11
C PHE A 460 -6.28 -33.15 -6.59
N PHE A 461 -6.16 -33.04 -5.27
CA PHE A 461 -5.00 -32.41 -4.64
C PHE A 461 -3.74 -33.26 -4.72
N GLU A 462 -3.87 -34.59 -4.63
CA GLU A 462 -2.76 -35.53 -4.88
C GLU A 462 -2.19 -35.38 -6.31
N ALA A 463 -3.05 -35.15 -7.32
CA ALA A 463 -2.60 -34.89 -8.69
C ALA A 463 -1.80 -33.57 -8.82
N TRP A 464 -2.03 -32.62 -7.92
CA TRP A 464 -1.24 -31.39 -7.76
C TRP A 464 -0.05 -31.55 -6.80
N ALA A 465 0.29 -32.79 -6.43
CA ALA A 465 1.35 -33.17 -5.51
C ALA A 465 1.25 -32.54 -4.11
N TRP A 466 0.03 -32.18 -3.67
CA TRP A 466 -0.18 -31.80 -2.27
C TRP A 466 0.08 -33.01 -1.36
N PRO A 467 0.74 -32.83 -0.21
CA PRO A 467 1.09 -33.93 0.70
C PRO A 467 -0.12 -34.36 1.52
N ILE A 468 -1.12 -34.95 0.88
CA ILE A 468 -2.34 -35.41 1.55
C ILE A 468 -2.01 -36.58 2.48
N GLN A 469 -2.31 -36.39 3.77
CA GLN A 469 -2.13 -37.39 4.81
C GLN A 469 -3.17 -38.49 4.65
N LYS A 470 -2.78 -39.74 4.94
CA LYS A 470 -3.65 -40.91 4.79
C LYS A 470 -4.91 -40.80 5.65
N GLU A 471 -4.77 -40.22 6.83
CA GLU A 471 -5.85 -39.98 7.78
C GLU A 471 -6.90 -39.04 7.19
N VAL A 472 -6.46 -37.98 6.50
CA VAL A 472 -7.36 -37.03 5.83
C VAL A 472 -8.06 -37.69 4.64
N ALA A 473 -7.32 -38.38 3.77
CA ALA A 473 -7.90 -39.11 2.64
C ALA A 473 -8.95 -40.14 3.10
N THR A 474 -8.65 -40.88 4.17
CA THR A 474 -9.58 -41.84 4.78
C THR A 474 -10.82 -41.14 5.36
N SER A 475 -10.64 -40.00 6.03
CA SER A 475 -11.75 -39.24 6.61
C SER A 475 -12.72 -38.68 5.57
N LEU A 476 -12.27 -38.51 4.32
CA LEU A 476 -13.08 -38.00 3.21
C LEU A 476 -13.68 -39.11 2.32
N ALA A 477 -13.31 -40.37 2.55
CA ALA A 477 -13.70 -41.49 1.68
C ALA A 477 -15.22 -41.75 1.64
N TYR A 478 -15.97 -41.28 2.64
CA TYR A 478 -17.43 -41.39 2.66
C TYR A 478 -18.12 -40.39 1.72
N LEU A 479 -17.42 -39.32 1.30
CA LEU A 479 -17.95 -38.35 0.35
C LEU A 479 -17.90 -38.92 -1.07
N PRO A 480 -18.87 -38.57 -1.94
CA PRO A 480 -18.87 -39.05 -3.31
C PRO A 480 -17.66 -38.50 -4.06
N GLU A 481 -17.11 -39.34 -4.93
CA GLU A 481 -16.00 -38.97 -5.82
C GLU A 481 -16.38 -37.78 -6.73
N TRP A 482 -15.43 -36.87 -6.94
CA TRP A 482 -15.54 -35.86 -7.99
C TRP A 482 -15.16 -36.47 -9.36
N LYS A 483 -16.17 -36.87 -10.13
CA LYS A 483 -16.00 -37.54 -11.44
C LYS A 483 -15.47 -36.58 -12.51
N GLU A 484 -15.89 -35.33 -12.46
CA GLU A 484 -15.54 -34.25 -13.39
C GLU A 484 -14.17 -33.62 -13.08
N ASN A 485 -13.36 -34.25 -12.23
CA ASN A 485 -12.01 -33.82 -11.92
C ASN A 485 -11.15 -33.72 -13.20
N ILE A 486 -10.91 -32.48 -13.63
CA ILE A 486 -10.17 -32.17 -14.86
C ILE A 486 -8.72 -32.72 -14.86
N MET A 487 -8.12 -32.91 -13.69
CA MET A 487 -6.77 -33.47 -13.60
C MET A 487 -6.71 -34.91 -14.08
N LYS A 488 -7.80 -35.67 -13.99
CA LYS A 488 -7.87 -37.02 -14.59
C LYS A 488 -7.69 -36.96 -16.10
N LEU A 489 -8.31 -35.99 -16.78
CA LEU A 489 -8.18 -35.81 -18.22
C LEU A 489 -6.74 -35.44 -18.62
N TYR A 490 -6.09 -34.56 -17.84
CA TYR A 490 -4.69 -34.22 -18.08
C TYR A 490 -3.77 -35.43 -17.92
N LEU A 491 -3.95 -36.23 -16.86
CA LEU A 491 -3.13 -37.42 -16.60
C LEU A 491 -3.34 -38.51 -17.67
N LEU A 492 -4.57 -38.69 -18.16
CA LEU A 492 -4.87 -39.63 -19.24
C LEU A 492 -4.22 -39.22 -20.57
N THR A 493 -4.13 -37.92 -20.85
CA THR A 493 -3.55 -37.39 -22.11
C THR A 493 -2.04 -37.18 -22.06
N GLN A 494 -1.36 -37.57 -20.97
CA GLN A 494 0.09 -37.52 -20.84
C GLN A 494 0.80 -38.83 -21.20
N MET A 495 0.07 -39.92 -21.45
CA MET A 495 0.70 -41.12 -21.97
C MET A 495 1.17 -40.87 -23.40
N PRO A 496 2.47 -41.07 -23.71
CA PRO A 496 2.94 -40.96 -25.08
C PRO A 496 2.23 -42.04 -25.93
N HIS A 497 1.77 -41.64 -27.11
CA HIS A 497 1.65 -42.59 -28.23
C HIS A 497 3.05 -42.97 -28.72
#